data_AF-A0A5B1B640-F1
#
_entry.id   AF-A0A5B1B640-F1
#
_cell.length_a   1.000
_cell.length_b   1.000
_cell.length_c   1.000
_cell.angle_alpha   90.00
_cell.angle_beta   90.00
_cell.angle_gamma   90.00
#
_symmetry.space_group_name_H-M   'P 1'
#
loop_
_entity.id
_entity.type
_entity.pdbx_description
1 polymer ?
#
loop_
_entity_poly.entity_id
_entity_poly.type
_entity_poly.pdbx_seq_one_letter_code
_entity_poly.pdbx_strand_id
1 'polypeptide(L)'
;MSFVYVMPELIAAATTDLTDIGSSISAGAAAAAVPTTEIAVAAGDEVSAAIAACFGSYGRFYQALHAQAFEFHNQFVQTLNAGRGSYVNAEAVNVAQNLLTAINAPTQTLLGRPLIGNGADGLPGSGQDGGVGGLFYGNGGAGGSGAPGQAGGNGGSAGLIGSGGAGGQGGAGASVGGAGGNGGAGGWLWGNGGAGGAGGHASVGNGQPAGGAAASGGDGGAGPVGGGTGGTGGDATAGDTFGGSATAIGGVGGHGGVGGLLWGNGGAGGAGGHASSGDGGAIVGNTLAQGGDGGDSAVNGGIGGDGGNAAVGASAGGSSTAIGGAGGSGGAGGVLLGNGGSGGAGGLASSGDGGAGGNVTAQAGNGGSASVNGATGGNGGNAAAGTSAGGASTAKGGA
;
A
#
# COMPACT_ATOMS: atom_id res chain seq x y z
N MET A 1 -6.61 -33.33 16.03
CA MET A 1 -7.40 -32.19 16.52
C MET A 1 -8.80 -32.70 16.81
N SER A 2 -9.39 -32.43 17.98
CA SER A 2 -10.78 -32.81 18.27
C SER A 2 -11.72 -31.83 17.57
N PHE A 3 -12.66 -32.34 16.78
CA PHE A 3 -13.70 -31.51 16.17
C PHE A 3 -14.78 -31.20 17.21
N VAL A 4 -15.10 -29.91 17.38
CA VAL A 4 -16.24 -29.47 18.19
C VAL A 4 -17.45 -29.44 17.26
N TYR A 5 -18.42 -30.31 17.50
CA TYR A 5 -19.68 -30.32 16.78
C TYR A 5 -20.72 -29.54 17.58
N VAL A 6 -21.22 -28.45 17.00
CA VAL A 6 -22.36 -27.69 17.52
C VAL A 6 -23.53 -27.94 16.58
N MET A 7 -24.76 -28.03 17.09
CA MET A 7 -25.96 -28.10 16.26
C MET A 7 -26.66 -26.73 16.33
N PRO A 8 -26.47 -25.84 15.34
CA PRO A 8 -27.09 -24.51 15.34
C PRO A 8 -28.61 -24.55 15.50
N GLU A 9 -29.24 -25.60 14.97
CA GLU A 9 -30.69 -25.84 15.08
C GLU A 9 -31.15 -26.01 16.53
N LEU A 10 -30.36 -26.71 17.36
CA LEU A 10 -30.68 -26.90 18.78
C LEU A 10 -30.58 -25.58 19.56
N ILE A 11 -29.63 -24.72 19.18
CA ILE A 11 -29.49 -23.38 19.78
C ILE A 11 -30.65 -22.47 19.35
N ALA A 12 -31.12 -22.57 18.11
CA ALA A 12 -32.29 -21.83 17.64
C ALA A 12 -33.54 -22.21 18.44
N ALA A 13 -33.81 -23.51 18.62
CA ALA A 13 -34.91 -23.99 19.46
C ALA A 13 -34.81 -23.48 20.91
N ALA A 14 -33.63 -23.61 21.54
CA ALA A 14 -33.42 -23.12 22.90
C ALA A 14 -33.61 -21.60 23.04
N THR A 15 -33.24 -20.82 22.02
CA THR A 15 -33.44 -19.35 22.01
C THR A 15 -34.93 -18.99 21.98
N THR A 16 -35.73 -19.73 21.20
CA THR A 16 -37.19 -19.59 21.17
C THR A 16 -37.79 -19.92 22.53
N ASP A 17 -37.43 -21.08 23.12
CA ASP A 17 -37.92 -21.50 24.43
C ASP A 17 -37.59 -20.47 25.52
N LEU A 18 -36.37 -19.92 25.52
CA LEU A 18 -35.96 -18.89 26.47
C LEU A 18 -36.72 -17.58 26.29
N THR A 19 -37.07 -17.22 25.06
CA THR A 19 -37.89 -16.03 24.77
C THR A 19 -39.30 -16.22 25.33
N ASP A 20 -39.89 -17.39 25.13
CA ASP A 20 -41.22 -17.73 25.65
C ASP A 20 -41.26 -17.79 27.18
N ILE A 21 -40.21 -18.34 27.80
CA ILE A 21 -40.03 -18.32 29.27
C ILE A 21 -39.93 -16.88 29.77
N GLY A 22 -39.10 -16.04 29.15
CA GLY A 22 -38.96 -14.62 29.53
C GLY A 22 -40.29 -13.87 29.47
N SER A 23 -41.04 -14.06 28.37
CA SER A 23 -42.39 -13.50 28.20
C SER A 23 -43.35 -13.95 29.29
N SER A 24 -43.38 -15.25 29.60
CA SER A 24 -44.24 -15.83 30.63
C SER A 24 -43.94 -15.27 32.03
N ILE A 25 -42.65 -15.14 32.38
CA ILE A 25 -42.23 -14.60 33.67
C ILE A 25 -42.56 -13.10 33.75
N SER A 26 -42.33 -12.33 32.69
CA SER A 26 -42.66 -10.90 32.64
C SER A 26 -44.17 -10.65 32.80
N ALA A 27 -45.00 -11.45 32.12
CA ALA A 27 -46.46 -11.40 32.28
C ALA A 27 -46.90 -11.73 33.71
N GLY A 28 -46.28 -12.74 34.34
CA GLY A 28 -46.52 -13.08 35.73
C GLY A 28 -46.14 -11.95 36.71
N ALA A 29 -44.98 -11.32 36.50
CA ALA A 29 -44.51 -10.20 37.30
C ALA A 29 -45.43 -8.97 37.17
N ALA A 30 -45.94 -8.71 35.95
CA ALA A 30 -46.92 -7.65 35.70
C ALA A 30 -48.26 -7.93 36.39
N ALA A 31 -48.77 -9.18 36.31
CA ALA A 31 -50.00 -9.58 36.99
C ALA A 31 -49.90 -9.46 38.52
N ALA A 32 -48.72 -9.70 39.08
CA ALA A 32 -48.45 -9.57 40.52
C ALA A 32 -48.21 -8.11 40.99
N ALA A 33 -48.06 -7.14 40.08
CA ALA A 33 -47.60 -5.79 40.42
C ALA A 33 -48.58 -5.02 41.32
N VAL A 34 -49.85 -4.92 40.92
CA VAL A 34 -50.91 -4.25 41.71
C VAL A 34 -51.16 -4.94 43.05
N PRO A 35 -51.45 -6.26 43.11
CA PRO A 35 -51.81 -6.91 44.38
C PRO A 35 -50.68 -6.94 45.42
N THR A 36 -49.43 -6.69 45.02
CA THR A 36 -48.27 -6.68 45.94
C THR A 36 -47.76 -5.28 46.29
N THR A 37 -48.16 -4.24 45.55
CA THR A 37 -47.72 -2.86 45.81
C THR A 37 -48.83 -1.98 46.43
N GLU A 38 -50.10 -2.31 46.18
CA GLU A 38 -51.27 -1.58 46.66
C GLU A 38 -52.00 -2.33 47.79
N ILE A 39 -51.25 -2.70 48.84
CA ILE A 39 -51.83 -3.44 49.96
C ILE A 39 -52.67 -2.51 50.83
N ALA A 40 -53.95 -2.84 50.99
CA ALA A 40 -54.86 -2.11 51.85
C ALA A 40 -54.49 -2.27 53.34
N VAL A 41 -54.71 -1.21 54.12
CA VAL A 41 -54.50 -1.23 55.57
C VAL A 41 -55.61 -2.05 56.24
N ALA A 42 -55.25 -3.01 57.09
CA ALA A 42 -56.20 -3.93 57.73
C ALA A 42 -57.07 -3.27 58.83
N ALA A 43 -56.54 -2.27 59.53
CA ALA A 43 -57.21 -1.51 60.59
C ALA A 43 -56.64 -0.08 60.72
N GLY A 44 -57.34 0.82 61.40
CA GLY A 44 -56.99 2.25 61.50
C GLY A 44 -55.78 2.59 62.38
N ASP A 45 -55.02 1.59 62.84
CA ASP A 45 -53.86 1.76 63.71
C ASP A 45 -52.54 1.92 62.93
N GLU A 46 -51.55 2.50 63.59
CA GLU A 46 -50.23 2.78 63.01
C GLU A 46 -49.44 1.51 62.67
N VAL A 47 -49.69 0.39 63.37
CA VAL A 47 -48.99 -0.88 63.12
C VAL A 47 -49.50 -1.52 61.82
N SER A 48 -50.82 -1.57 61.61
CA SER A 48 -51.43 -2.03 60.36
C SER A 48 -50.99 -1.17 59.18
N ALA A 49 -50.91 0.15 59.35
CA ALA A 49 -50.43 1.07 58.32
C ALA A 49 -48.94 0.83 57.99
N ALA A 50 -48.09 0.64 59.00
CA ALA A 50 -46.67 0.36 58.81
C ALA A 50 -46.43 -0.99 58.11
N ILE A 51 -47.21 -2.03 58.44
CA ILE A 51 -47.12 -3.36 57.79
C ILE A 51 -47.49 -3.27 56.31
N ALA A 52 -48.62 -2.64 55.97
CA ALA A 52 -49.04 -2.44 54.59
C ALA A 52 -47.99 -1.65 53.77
N ALA A 53 -47.42 -0.59 54.37
CA ALA A 53 -46.36 0.20 53.76
C ALA A 53 -45.07 -0.62 53.54
N CYS A 54 -44.69 -1.48 54.48
CA CYS A 54 -43.52 -2.36 54.39
C CYS A 54 -43.65 -3.34 53.20
N PHE A 55 -44.76 -4.08 53.13
CA PHE A 55 -44.99 -5.02 52.03
C PHE A 55 -45.12 -4.31 50.67
N GLY A 56 -45.79 -3.16 50.61
CA GLY A 56 -45.86 -2.36 49.38
C GLY A 56 -44.48 -1.87 48.92
N SER A 57 -43.59 -1.53 49.86
CA SER A 57 -42.20 -1.19 49.57
C SER A 57 -41.39 -2.38 49.06
N TYR A 58 -41.59 -3.56 49.65
CA TYR A 58 -40.95 -4.80 49.19
C TYR A 58 -41.43 -5.20 47.78
N GLY A 59 -42.72 -5.07 47.49
CA GLY A 59 -43.27 -5.29 46.15
C GLY A 59 -42.63 -4.37 45.10
N ARG A 60 -42.45 -3.08 45.42
CA ARG A 60 -41.75 -2.12 44.54
C ARG A 60 -40.28 -2.47 44.32
N PHE A 61 -39.58 -2.91 45.37
CA PHE A 61 -38.19 -3.40 45.25
C PHE A 61 -38.11 -4.65 44.34
N TYR A 62 -39.03 -5.60 44.52
CA TYR A 62 -39.11 -6.78 43.67
C TYR A 62 -39.33 -6.43 42.20
N GLN A 63 -40.23 -5.48 41.89
CA GLN A 63 -40.48 -5.03 40.52
C GLN A 63 -39.23 -4.40 39.88
N ALA A 64 -38.49 -3.57 40.64
CA ALA A 64 -37.23 -2.99 40.17
C ALA A 64 -36.16 -4.06 39.89
N LEU A 65 -36.03 -5.05 40.77
CA LEU A 65 -35.12 -6.18 40.59
C LEU A 65 -35.52 -7.05 39.38
N HIS A 66 -36.82 -7.31 39.22
CA HIS A 66 -37.34 -8.08 38.09
C HIS A 66 -37.02 -7.41 36.75
N ALA A 67 -37.17 -6.08 36.66
CA ALA A 67 -36.81 -5.33 35.45
C ALA A 67 -35.32 -5.51 35.09
N GLN A 68 -34.42 -5.47 36.08
CA GLN A 68 -32.99 -5.70 35.86
C GLN A 68 -32.69 -7.15 35.42
N ALA A 69 -33.38 -8.13 36.02
CA ALA A 69 -33.24 -9.54 35.66
C ALA A 69 -33.77 -9.81 34.23
N PHE A 70 -34.86 -9.15 33.83
CA PHE A 70 -35.43 -9.28 32.49
C PHE A 70 -34.50 -8.68 31.42
N GLU A 71 -33.84 -7.55 31.72
CA GLU A 71 -32.84 -6.97 30.83
C GLU A 71 -31.62 -7.90 30.65
N PHE A 72 -31.12 -8.48 31.74
CA PHE A 72 -30.07 -9.49 31.68
C PHE A 72 -30.49 -10.71 30.85
N HIS A 73 -31.72 -11.20 31.02
CA HIS A 73 -32.27 -12.30 30.24
C HIS A 73 -32.29 -11.99 28.74
N ASN A 74 -32.74 -10.80 28.36
CA ASN A 74 -32.75 -10.37 26.96
C ASN A 74 -31.33 -10.32 26.38
N GLN A 75 -30.37 -9.78 27.12
CA GLN A 75 -28.96 -9.75 26.71
C GLN A 75 -28.36 -11.15 26.58
N PHE A 76 -28.72 -12.08 27.47
CA PHE A 76 -28.31 -13.49 27.40
C PHE A 76 -28.85 -14.16 26.13
N VAL A 77 -30.15 -14.04 25.85
CA VAL A 77 -30.80 -14.58 24.65
C VAL A 77 -30.18 -13.99 23.38
N GLN A 78 -29.93 -12.68 23.36
CA GLN A 78 -29.27 -12.00 22.25
C GLN A 78 -27.84 -12.53 22.02
N THR A 79 -27.07 -12.70 23.09
CA THR A 79 -25.70 -13.22 23.02
C THR A 79 -25.67 -14.66 22.55
N LEU A 80 -26.60 -15.50 23.01
CA LEU A 80 -26.74 -16.89 22.57
C LEU A 80 -27.05 -16.96 21.05
N ASN A 81 -27.95 -16.10 20.58
CA ASN A 81 -28.33 -15.98 19.17
C ASN A 81 -27.15 -15.52 18.30
N ALA A 82 -26.35 -14.55 18.79
CA ALA A 82 -25.12 -14.12 18.12
C ALA A 82 -24.07 -15.23 18.06
N GLY A 83 -23.91 -16.00 19.15
CA GLY A 83 -23.05 -17.17 19.20
C GLY A 83 -23.41 -18.22 18.14
N ARG A 84 -24.71 -18.50 17.94
CA ARG A 84 -25.19 -19.37 16.84
C ARG A 84 -24.71 -18.87 15.48
N GLY A 85 -24.84 -17.57 15.22
CA GLY A 85 -24.40 -16.94 13.98
C GLY A 85 -22.91 -17.16 13.69
N SER A 86 -22.06 -17.08 14.72
CA SER A 86 -20.62 -17.34 14.60
C SER A 86 -20.31 -18.79 14.19
N TYR A 87 -21.02 -19.78 14.76
CA TYR A 87 -20.82 -21.19 14.38
C TYR A 87 -21.28 -21.48 12.95
N VAL A 88 -22.45 -20.98 12.55
CA VAL A 88 -22.94 -21.14 11.16
C VAL A 88 -21.97 -20.49 10.16
N ASN A 89 -21.42 -19.32 10.49
CA ASN A 89 -20.40 -18.68 9.64
C ASN A 89 -19.12 -19.53 9.54
N ALA A 90 -18.64 -20.08 10.66
CA ALA A 90 -17.48 -20.94 10.67
C ALA A 90 -17.67 -22.21 9.82
N GLU A 91 -18.85 -22.84 9.88
CA GLU A 91 -19.19 -23.98 9.02
C GLU A 91 -19.21 -23.58 7.54
N ALA A 92 -19.82 -22.44 7.20
CA ALA A 92 -19.87 -21.94 5.83
C ALA A 92 -18.47 -21.67 5.26
N VAL A 93 -17.57 -21.06 6.05
CA VAL A 93 -16.17 -20.82 5.67
C VAL A 93 -15.44 -22.14 5.42
N ASN A 94 -15.59 -23.12 6.31
CA ASN A 94 -14.96 -24.43 6.15
C ASN A 94 -15.44 -25.17 4.89
N VAL A 95 -16.75 -25.14 4.61
CA VAL A 95 -17.32 -25.73 3.39
C VAL A 95 -16.81 -25.01 2.13
N ALA A 96 -16.75 -23.67 2.14
CA ALA A 96 -16.22 -22.90 1.01
C ALA A 96 -14.76 -23.27 0.69
N GLN A 97 -13.91 -23.45 1.70
CA GLN A 97 -12.52 -23.86 1.52
C GLN A 97 -12.38 -25.28 0.94
N ASN A 98 -13.22 -26.22 1.40
CA ASN A 98 -13.26 -27.57 0.83
C ASN A 98 -13.68 -27.54 -0.64
N LEU A 99 -14.69 -26.74 -0.98
CA LEU A 99 -15.14 -26.59 -2.36
C LEU A 99 -14.07 -25.95 -3.26
N LEU A 100 -13.40 -24.89 -2.81
CA LEU A 100 -12.29 -24.27 -3.53
C LEU A 100 -11.14 -25.27 -3.76
N THR A 101 -10.81 -26.07 -2.74
CA THR A 101 -9.80 -27.12 -2.86
C THR A 101 -10.21 -28.15 -3.91
N ALA A 102 -11.47 -28.60 -3.91
CA ALA A 102 -11.98 -29.55 -4.90
C ALA A 102 -11.98 -28.98 -6.33
N ILE A 103 -12.33 -27.70 -6.50
CA ILE A 103 -12.29 -26.99 -7.80
C ILE A 103 -10.86 -26.85 -8.31
N ASN A 104 -9.90 -26.57 -7.42
CA ASN A 104 -8.50 -26.36 -7.78
C ASN A 104 -7.72 -27.67 -7.96
N ALA A 105 -8.14 -28.77 -7.34
CA ALA A 105 -7.39 -30.03 -7.34
C ALA A 105 -7.02 -30.54 -8.75
N PRO A 106 -7.91 -30.51 -9.76
CA PRO A 106 -7.56 -30.96 -11.11
C PRO A 106 -6.44 -30.12 -11.73
N THR A 107 -6.52 -28.79 -11.68
CA THR A 107 -5.50 -27.92 -12.30
C THR A 107 -4.21 -27.89 -11.49
N GLN A 108 -4.30 -27.97 -10.16
CA GLN A 108 -3.12 -28.07 -9.31
C GLN A 108 -2.34 -29.35 -9.61
N THR A 109 -3.04 -30.46 -9.85
CA THR A 109 -2.43 -31.75 -10.21
C THR A 109 -1.84 -31.73 -11.61
N LEU A 110 -2.57 -31.18 -12.60
CA LEU A 110 -2.18 -31.24 -14.01
C LEU A 110 -1.18 -30.16 -14.41
N LEU A 111 -1.27 -28.97 -13.81
CA LEU A 111 -0.57 -27.76 -14.24
C LEU A 111 0.26 -27.11 -13.13
N GLY A 112 0.25 -27.67 -11.92
CA GLY A 112 0.98 -27.11 -10.77
C GLY A 112 0.45 -25.77 -10.27
N ARG A 113 -0.72 -25.32 -10.76
CA ARG A 113 -1.34 -24.02 -10.44
C ARG A 113 -2.83 -24.15 -10.17
N PRO A 114 -3.36 -23.40 -9.19
CA PRO A 114 -4.78 -23.39 -8.90
C PRO A 114 -5.54 -22.76 -10.07
N LEU A 115 -6.79 -23.17 -10.26
CA LEU A 115 -7.69 -22.54 -11.22
C LEU A 115 -8.14 -21.17 -10.70
N ILE A 116 -8.52 -21.14 -9.43
CA ILE A 116 -9.00 -19.97 -8.71
C ILE A 116 -8.17 -19.77 -7.44
N GLY A 117 -7.60 -18.59 -7.26
CA GLY A 117 -6.89 -18.24 -6.04
C GLY A 117 -5.82 -17.18 -6.30
N ASN A 118 -5.58 -16.34 -5.31
CA ASN A 118 -4.50 -15.36 -5.39
C ASN A 118 -3.14 -16.06 -5.25
N GLY A 119 -2.12 -15.44 -5.83
CA GLY A 119 -0.75 -15.82 -5.58
C GLY A 119 -0.34 -15.53 -4.14
N ALA A 120 0.59 -16.32 -3.61
CA ALA A 120 1.13 -16.11 -2.28
C ALA A 120 2.05 -14.88 -2.26
N ASP A 121 1.93 -14.03 -1.25
CA ASP A 121 2.85 -12.89 -1.11
C ASP A 121 4.25 -13.37 -0.70
N GLY A 122 5.28 -12.73 -1.23
CA GLY A 122 6.66 -12.94 -0.81
C GLY A 122 6.89 -12.44 0.61
N LEU A 123 7.74 -13.13 1.36
CA LEU A 123 7.97 -12.80 2.76
C LEU A 123 8.70 -11.44 2.91
N PRO A 124 8.27 -10.53 3.79
CA PRO A 124 8.98 -9.27 4.02
C PRO A 124 10.43 -9.49 4.47
N GLY A 125 11.33 -8.65 3.97
CA GLY A 125 12.78 -8.71 4.26
C GLY A 125 13.50 -9.90 3.61
N SER A 126 12.86 -10.67 2.74
CA SER A 126 13.48 -11.82 2.07
C SER A 126 13.85 -11.56 0.60
N GLY A 127 13.27 -10.54 -0.02
CA GLY A 127 13.34 -10.33 -1.47
C GLY A 127 12.65 -11.44 -2.28
N GLN A 128 11.81 -12.28 -1.66
CA GLN A 128 11.09 -13.35 -2.37
C GLN A 128 10.06 -12.77 -3.34
N ASP A 129 10.02 -13.31 -4.54
CA ASP A 129 8.98 -12.99 -5.52
C ASP A 129 7.59 -13.41 -5.00
N GLY A 130 6.59 -12.63 -5.37
CA GLY A 130 5.19 -12.98 -5.21
C GLY A 130 4.81 -14.15 -6.12
N GLY A 131 4.06 -15.10 -5.58
CA GLY A 131 3.53 -16.23 -6.32
C GLY A 131 2.57 -15.81 -7.42
N VAL A 132 2.49 -16.62 -8.47
CA VAL A 132 1.54 -16.41 -9.56
C VAL A 132 0.10 -16.65 -9.10
N GLY A 133 -0.83 -15.84 -9.60
CA GLY A 133 -2.27 -16.04 -9.42
C GLY A 133 -2.79 -17.27 -10.16
N GLY A 134 -4.01 -17.67 -9.78
CA GLY A 134 -4.75 -18.77 -10.38
C GLY A 134 -4.94 -18.60 -11.89
N LEU A 135 -5.08 -19.72 -12.61
CA LEU A 135 -5.15 -19.74 -14.07
C LEU A 135 -6.34 -18.95 -14.61
N PHE A 136 -7.50 -19.07 -13.97
CA PHE A 136 -8.74 -18.43 -14.42
C PHE A 136 -9.02 -17.15 -13.65
N TYR A 137 -9.01 -17.21 -12.32
CA TYR A 137 -9.29 -16.05 -11.47
C TYR A 137 -8.33 -15.99 -10.30
N GLY A 138 -7.67 -14.85 -10.14
CA GLY A 138 -6.77 -14.62 -9.02
C GLY A 138 -5.75 -13.55 -9.30
N ASN A 139 -5.51 -12.71 -8.31
CA ASN A 139 -4.47 -11.71 -8.37
C ASN A 139 -3.11 -12.37 -8.17
N GLY A 140 -2.05 -11.78 -8.72
CA GLY A 140 -0.69 -12.17 -8.34
C GLY A 140 -0.36 -11.71 -6.91
N GLY A 141 0.52 -12.46 -6.23
CA GLY A 141 0.99 -12.10 -4.89
C GLY A 141 1.96 -10.92 -4.94
N ALA A 142 2.01 -10.11 -3.89
CA ALA A 142 3.01 -9.05 -3.77
C ALA A 142 4.41 -9.64 -3.59
N GLY A 143 5.43 -8.98 -4.14
CA GLY A 143 6.82 -9.29 -3.87
C GLY A 143 7.23 -8.88 -2.45
N GLY A 144 8.02 -9.71 -1.79
CA GLY A 144 8.57 -9.43 -0.47
C GLY A 144 9.62 -8.32 -0.54
N SER A 145 9.67 -7.45 0.46
CA SER A 145 10.75 -6.46 0.55
C SER A 145 12.12 -7.12 0.72
N GLY A 146 13.18 -6.46 0.24
CA GLY A 146 14.55 -6.93 0.38
C GLY A 146 15.10 -6.74 1.80
N ALA A 147 15.97 -7.66 2.23
CA ALA A 147 16.85 -7.45 3.39
C ALA A 147 17.82 -6.28 3.13
N PRO A 148 18.53 -5.74 4.13
CA PRO A 148 19.49 -4.66 3.91
C PRO A 148 20.47 -4.95 2.74
N GLY A 149 20.51 -4.04 1.76
CA GLY A 149 21.31 -4.13 0.53
C GLY A 149 20.83 -5.16 -0.50
N GLN A 150 19.73 -5.88 -0.24
CA GLN A 150 19.16 -6.89 -1.13
C GLN A 150 17.97 -6.33 -1.90
N ALA A 151 17.78 -6.82 -3.13
CA ALA A 151 16.65 -6.43 -3.95
C ALA A 151 15.31 -6.86 -3.33
N GLY A 152 14.25 -6.10 -3.64
CA GLY A 152 12.88 -6.54 -3.42
C GLY A 152 12.48 -7.60 -4.44
N GLY A 153 11.57 -8.50 -4.05
CA GLY A 153 11.04 -9.52 -4.94
C GLY A 153 10.07 -8.93 -5.96
N ASN A 154 9.96 -9.55 -7.12
CA ASN A 154 8.99 -9.18 -8.13
C ASN A 154 7.57 -9.52 -7.67
N GLY A 155 6.58 -8.75 -8.09
CA GLY A 155 5.18 -9.09 -7.94
C GLY A 155 4.79 -10.25 -8.86
N GLY A 156 3.94 -11.13 -8.37
CA GLY A 156 3.43 -12.26 -9.15
C GLY A 156 2.50 -11.81 -10.27
N SER A 157 2.51 -12.53 -11.38
CA SER A 157 1.54 -12.32 -12.47
C SER A 157 0.18 -12.94 -12.14
N ALA A 158 -0.91 -12.30 -12.54
CA ALA A 158 -2.23 -12.92 -12.58
C ALA A 158 -2.39 -13.89 -13.78
N GLY A 159 -3.48 -14.67 -13.79
CA GLY A 159 -3.82 -15.59 -14.89
C GLY A 159 -4.67 -14.96 -15.98
N LEU A 160 -5.90 -15.43 -16.16
CA LEU A 160 -6.85 -14.88 -17.14
C LEU A 160 -7.52 -13.59 -16.62
N ILE A 161 -8.02 -13.63 -15.38
CA ILE A 161 -8.67 -12.52 -14.69
C ILE A 161 -7.99 -12.29 -13.34
N GLY A 162 -7.55 -11.06 -13.09
CA GLY A 162 -6.94 -10.66 -11.83
C GLY A 162 -5.90 -9.56 -12.03
N SER A 163 -5.57 -8.81 -10.98
CA SER A 163 -4.49 -7.83 -11.03
C SER A 163 -3.13 -8.47 -10.76
N GLY A 164 -2.08 -7.93 -11.39
CA GLY A 164 -0.71 -8.28 -11.02
C GLY A 164 -0.38 -7.85 -9.61
N GLY A 165 0.50 -8.59 -8.94
CA GLY A 165 0.99 -8.24 -7.62
C GLY A 165 1.97 -7.07 -7.66
N ALA A 166 2.03 -6.26 -6.61
CA ALA A 166 3.03 -5.20 -6.51
C ALA A 166 4.44 -5.78 -6.32
N GLY A 167 5.46 -5.12 -6.85
CA GLY A 167 6.85 -5.43 -6.57
C GLY A 167 7.26 -5.01 -5.16
N GLY A 168 8.15 -5.79 -4.55
CA GLY A 168 8.70 -5.54 -3.22
C GLY A 168 9.69 -4.38 -3.23
N GLN A 169 9.76 -3.64 -2.13
CA GLN A 169 10.76 -2.58 -1.97
C GLN A 169 12.16 -3.16 -1.84
N GLY A 170 13.15 -2.51 -2.43
CA GLY A 170 14.55 -2.82 -2.23
C GLY A 170 15.03 -2.45 -0.82
N GLY A 171 15.91 -3.26 -0.25
CA GLY A 171 16.40 -3.05 1.11
C GLY A 171 17.46 -1.96 1.20
N ALA A 172 17.43 -1.24 2.32
CA ALA A 172 18.41 -0.21 2.69
C ALA A 172 19.85 -0.73 2.71
N GLY A 173 20.81 0.00 2.16
CA GLY A 173 22.22 -0.36 2.22
C GLY A 173 23.11 0.72 2.82
N ALA A 174 24.23 0.31 3.44
CA ALA A 174 25.24 1.24 3.93
C ALA A 174 25.97 1.95 2.77
N SER A 175 26.27 1.25 1.68
CA SER A 175 26.94 1.85 0.51
C SER A 175 26.13 1.69 -0.77
N VAL A 176 25.40 0.58 -0.91
CA VAL A 176 24.57 0.29 -2.07
C VAL A 176 23.21 -0.23 -1.62
N GLY A 177 22.13 0.45 -2.01
CA GLY A 177 20.77 -0.04 -1.78
C GLY A 177 20.44 -1.25 -2.66
N GLY A 178 19.42 -2.03 -2.30
CA GLY A 178 18.89 -3.07 -3.17
C GLY A 178 17.85 -2.53 -4.15
N ALA A 179 17.76 -3.05 -5.38
CA ALA A 179 16.75 -2.61 -6.35
C ALA A 179 15.32 -2.91 -5.90
N GLY A 180 14.36 -2.10 -6.34
CA GLY A 180 12.94 -2.43 -6.21
C GLY A 180 12.57 -3.59 -7.14
N GLY A 181 11.67 -4.46 -6.70
CA GLY A 181 11.14 -5.55 -7.53
C GLY A 181 10.14 -5.03 -8.55
N ASN A 182 10.04 -5.69 -9.70
CA ASN A 182 9.09 -5.29 -10.73
C ASN A 182 7.66 -5.66 -10.33
N GLY A 183 6.67 -4.90 -10.77
CA GLY A 183 5.26 -5.26 -10.65
C GLY A 183 4.88 -6.42 -11.55
N GLY A 184 3.99 -7.29 -11.09
CA GLY A 184 3.51 -8.43 -11.85
C GLY A 184 2.53 -8.04 -12.96
N ALA A 185 2.43 -8.85 -14.00
CA ALA A 185 1.44 -8.63 -15.04
C ALA A 185 0.00 -8.86 -14.55
N GLY A 186 -0.93 -8.01 -14.98
CA GLY A 186 -2.36 -8.22 -14.86
C GLY A 186 -2.84 -9.38 -15.73
N GLY A 187 -4.06 -9.85 -15.46
CA GLY A 187 -4.65 -10.99 -16.11
C GLY A 187 -4.86 -10.72 -17.61
N TRP A 188 -4.70 -11.74 -18.44
CA TRP A 188 -4.71 -11.59 -19.90
C TRP A 188 -5.97 -10.94 -20.45
N LEU A 189 -7.14 -11.27 -19.90
CA LEU A 189 -8.43 -10.72 -20.35
C LEU A 189 -8.85 -9.50 -19.54
N TRP A 190 -8.58 -9.51 -18.22
CA TRP A 190 -8.95 -8.42 -17.34
C TRP A 190 -8.04 -8.34 -16.12
N GLY A 191 -7.52 -7.15 -15.86
CA GLY A 191 -6.62 -6.89 -14.75
C GLY A 191 -5.73 -5.68 -14.99
N ASN A 192 -5.39 -4.99 -13.91
CA ASN A 192 -4.31 -4.01 -13.93
C ASN A 192 -2.97 -4.73 -13.72
N GLY A 193 -1.91 -4.17 -14.28
CA GLY A 193 -0.56 -4.52 -13.87
C GLY A 193 -0.27 -4.06 -12.45
N GLY A 194 0.61 -4.76 -11.75
CA GLY A 194 1.07 -4.39 -10.42
C GLY A 194 2.05 -3.23 -10.47
N ALA A 195 2.10 -2.42 -9.42
CA ALA A 195 3.10 -1.37 -9.30
C ALA A 195 4.51 -1.96 -9.07
N GLY A 196 5.55 -1.31 -9.57
CA GLY A 196 6.93 -1.61 -9.23
C GLY A 196 7.28 -1.15 -7.81
N GLY A 197 8.21 -1.86 -7.17
CA GLY A 197 8.70 -1.55 -5.84
C GLY A 197 9.70 -0.40 -5.84
N ALA A 198 9.78 0.35 -4.76
CA ALA A 198 10.79 1.40 -4.62
C ALA A 198 12.22 0.83 -4.49
N GLY A 199 13.21 1.56 -5.01
CA GLY A 199 14.62 1.26 -4.82
C GLY A 199 15.08 1.52 -3.37
N GLY A 200 16.03 0.70 -2.91
CA GLY A 200 16.63 0.82 -1.60
C GLY A 200 17.53 2.04 -1.50
N HIS A 201 17.48 2.69 -0.34
CA HIS A 201 18.30 3.85 -0.01
C HIS A 201 19.74 3.45 0.31
N ALA A 202 20.67 4.36 0.08
CA ALA A 202 22.08 4.21 0.44
C ALA A 202 22.53 5.35 1.38
N SER A 203 23.26 5.04 2.44
CA SER A 203 23.71 6.04 3.42
C SER A 203 25.12 5.76 3.94
N VAL A 204 26.09 6.56 3.46
CA VAL A 204 27.48 6.48 3.92
C VAL A 204 27.76 7.53 4.98
N GLY A 205 28.37 7.13 6.10
CA GLY A 205 28.66 8.01 7.23
C GLY A 205 29.90 8.90 7.05
N ASN A 206 30.08 9.87 7.95
CA ASN A 206 31.17 10.84 7.93
C ASN A 206 32.56 10.19 7.99
N GLY A 207 33.52 10.78 7.27
CA GLY A 207 34.93 10.36 7.28
C GLY A 207 35.23 9.11 6.46
N GLN A 208 34.27 8.58 5.71
CA GLN A 208 34.48 7.46 4.80
C GLN A 208 34.71 7.96 3.36
N PRO A 209 35.76 7.49 2.66
CA PRO A 209 36.05 7.90 1.29
C PRO A 209 35.12 7.24 0.24
N ALA A 210 34.12 6.45 0.66
CA ALA A 210 33.24 5.71 -0.24
C ALA A 210 31.95 6.51 -0.53
N GLY A 211 31.47 6.43 -1.78
CA GLY A 211 30.17 7.00 -2.18
C GLY A 211 28.98 6.10 -1.83
N GLY A 212 27.81 6.70 -1.66
CA GLY A 212 26.53 5.99 -1.51
C GLY A 212 25.78 5.95 -2.84
N ALA A 213 25.46 4.76 -3.34
CA ALA A 213 24.67 4.57 -4.56
C ALA A 213 23.34 3.89 -4.20
N ALA A 214 22.26 4.65 -4.30
CA ALA A 214 20.94 4.08 -4.12
C ALA A 214 20.53 3.29 -5.37
N ALA A 215 19.57 2.39 -5.20
CA ALA A 215 19.16 1.50 -6.28
C ALA A 215 17.95 2.03 -7.03
N SER A 216 17.75 1.52 -8.24
CA SER A 216 16.58 1.83 -9.05
C SER A 216 15.28 1.29 -8.45
N GLY A 217 14.18 1.98 -8.74
CA GLY A 217 12.84 1.43 -8.59
C GLY A 217 12.59 0.32 -9.62
N GLY A 218 11.67 -0.59 -9.29
CA GLY A 218 11.22 -1.63 -10.20
C GLY A 218 10.19 -1.11 -11.20
N ASP A 219 10.08 -1.76 -12.34
CA ASP A 219 9.12 -1.38 -13.38
C ASP A 219 7.69 -1.77 -12.98
N GLY A 220 6.69 -1.04 -13.48
CA GLY A 220 5.30 -1.43 -13.38
C GLY A 220 4.96 -2.59 -14.31
N GLY A 221 4.07 -3.47 -13.86
CA GLY A 221 3.58 -4.59 -14.66
C GLY A 221 2.62 -4.16 -15.77
N ALA A 222 2.55 -4.92 -16.86
CA ALA A 222 1.57 -4.68 -17.91
C ALA A 222 0.16 -5.15 -17.49
N GLY A 223 -0.91 -4.53 -18.01
CA GLY A 223 -2.27 -5.02 -17.77
C GLY A 223 -3.31 -4.48 -18.75
N PRO A 224 -4.26 -5.32 -19.21
CA PRO A 224 -5.26 -4.91 -20.20
C PRO A 224 -6.28 -3.90 -19.68
N VAL A 225 -6.37 -3.66 -18.36
CA VAL A 225 -7.23 -2.62 -17.78
C VAL A 225 -6.42 -1.37 -17.39
N GLY A 226 -5.09 -1.51 -17.28
CA GLY A 226 -4.16 -0.43 -17.01
C GLY A 226 -2.79 -0.97 -16.65
N GLY A 227 -1.74 -0.26 -17.07
CA GLY A 227 -0.37 -0.54 -16.66
C GLY A 227 -0.14 -0.15 -15.20
N GLY A 228 0.67 -0.93 -14.49
CA GLY A 228 1.12 -0.58 -13.15
C GLY A 228 2.08 0.60 -13.16
N THR A 229 2.16 1.36 -12.08
CA THR A 229 3.13 2.46 -11.97
C THR A 229 4.54 1.92 -11.71
N GLY A 230 5.56 2.59 -12.25
CA GLY A 230 6.95 2.33 -11.88
C GLY A 230 7.24 2.74 -10.43
N GLY A 231 8.17 2.03 -9.79
CA GLY A 231 8.62 2.32 -8.44
C GLY A 231 9.58 3.51 -8.41
N THR A 232 9.63 4.24 -7.30
CA THR A 232 10.59 5.35 -7.16
C THR A 232 12.02 4.82 -7.03
N GLY A 233 13.01 5.56 -7.54
CA GLY A 233 14.42 5.32 -7.22
C GLY A 233 14.70 5.55 -5.74
N GLY A 234 15.72 4.87 -5.20
CA GLY A 234 16.13 5.04 -3.81
C GLY A 234 16.92 6.34 -3.60
N ASP A 235 16.90 6.86 -2.37
CA ASP A 235 17.67 8.05 -2.00
C ASP A 235 19.09 7.69 -1.56
N ALA A 236 20.06 8.53 -1.93
CA ALA A 236 21.45 8.39 -1.53
C ALA A 236 21.92 9.58 -0.68
N THR A 237 22.59 9.28 0.42
CA THR A 237 23.26 10.27 1.28
C THR A 237 24.73 9.91 1.47
N ALA A 238 25.62 10.88 1.33
CA ALA A 238 27.04 10.75 1.65
C ALA A 238 27.44 11.79 2.73
N GLY A 239 28.11 11.34 3.80
CA GLY A 239 28.58 12.19 4.88
C GLY A 239 29.78 13.09 4.51
N ASP A 240 30.19 13.93 5.46
CA ASP A 240 31.32 14.86 5.29
C ASP A 240 32.63 14.10 5.08
N THR A 241 33.48 14.59 4.19
CA THR A 241 34.82 14.02 3.98
C THR A 241 35.88 15.10 4.19
N PHE A 242 36.77 14.92 5.18
CA PHE A 242 37.89 15.83 5.41
C PHE A 242 38.91 15.74 4.26
N GLY A 243 38.71 16.52 3.19
CA GLY A 243 39.63 16.63 2.06
C GLY A 243 39.55 15.48 1.03
N GLY A 244 38.44 14.73 1.00
CA GLY A 244 38.22 13.61 0.06
C GLY A 244 36.91 13.74 -0.74
N SER A 245 36.81 13.00 -1.84
CA SER A 245 35.65 12.99 -2.74
C SER A 245 34.67 11.87 -2.33
N ALA A 246 33.47 12.22 -1.88
CA ALA A 246 32.37 11.27 -1.67
C ALA A 246 31.24 11.53 -2.68
N THR A 247 30.76 10.47 -3.32
CA THR A 247 29.73 10.56 -4.37
C THR A 247 28.41 9.98 -3.86
N ALA A 248 27.34 10.78 -3.85
CA ALA A 248 25.99 10.28 -3.65
C ALA A 248 25.28 10.17 -5.01
N ILE A 249 24.68 9.01 -5.30
CA ILE A 249 23.93 8.77 -6.54
C ILE A 249 22.55 8.25 -6.16
N GLY A 250 21.52 9.07 -6.37
CA GLY A 250 20.13 8.65 -6.25
C GLY A 250 19.78 7.63 -7.32
N GLY A 251 18.81 6.75 -7.03
CA GLY A 251 18.39 5.70 -7.95
C GLY A 251 17.54 6.21 -9.11
N VAL A 252 17.48 5.46 -10.21
CA VAL A 252 16.55 5.74 -11.31
C VAL A 252 15.14 5.28 -10.92
N GLY A 253 14.10 6.03 -11.29
CA GLY A 253 12.72 5.60 -11.18
C GLY A 253 12.39 4.50 -12.18
N GLY A 254 11.61 3.50 -11.79
CA GLY A 254 11.17 2.41 -12.66
C GLY A 254 10.20 2.89 -13.74
N HIS A 255 10.15 2.19 -14.86
CA HIS A 255 9.24 2.51 -15.94
C HIS A 255 7.79 2.17 -15.57
N GLY A 256 6.84 2.90 -16.13
CA GLY A 256 5.43 2.54 -16.08
C GLY A 256 5.13 1.31 -16.93
N GLY A 257 4.19 0.49 -16.47
CA GLY A 257 3.75 -0.71 -17.17
C GLY A 257 2.90 -0.40 -18.40
N VAL A 258 2.90 -1.31 -19.35
CA VAL A 258 2.11 -1.17 -20.59
C VAL A 258 0.62 -1.34 -20.29
N GLY A 259 -0.21 -0.44 -20.82
CA GLY A 259 -1.67 -0.49 -20.76
C GLY A 259 -2.29 -1.44 -21.81
N GLY A 260 -3.62 -1.52 -21.84
CA GLY A 260 -4.32 -2.45 -22.71
C GLY A 260 -4.49 -1.97 -24.16
N LEU A 261 -4.84 -2.92 -25.03
CA LEU A 261 -5.06 -2.68 -26.47
C LEU A 261 -6.40 -1.99 -26.76
N LEU A 262 -7.43 -2.29 -25.96
CA LEU A 262 -8.81 -1.82 -26.18
C LEU A 262 -9.29 -0.83 -25.11
N TRP A 263 -8.85 -1.01 -23.86
CA TRP A 263 -9.12 -0.15 -22.71
C TRP A 263 -7.86 -0.14 -21.84
N GLY A 264 -7.70 0.88 -20.98
CA GLY A 264 -6.61 0.96 -20.01
C GLY A 264 -5.39 1.75 -20.44
N ASN A 265 -5.05 2.78 -19.66
CA ASN A 265 -3.90 3.65 -19.89
C ASN A 265 -2.59 2.94 -19.53
N GLY A 266 -1.49 3.47 -20.06
CA GLY A 266 -0.15 3.12 -19.59
C GLY A 266 0.07 3.60 -18.18
N GLY A 267 0.91 2.87 -17.43
CA GLY A 267 1.26 3.22 -16.06
C GLY A 267 2.18 4.43 -16.02
N ALA A 268 2.13 5.21 -14.94
CA ALA A 268 3.10 6.29 -14.73
C ALA A 268 4.50 5.73 -14.46
N GLY A 269 5.54 6.42 -14.93
CA GLY A 269 6.91 6.17 -14.51
C GLY A 269 7.14 6.61 -13.07
N GLY A 270 8.07 5.95 -12.38
CA GLY A 270 8.47 6.29 -11.02
C GLY A 270 9.40 7.49 -10.98
N ALA A 271 9.39 8.25 -9.89
CA ALA A 271 10.34 9.35 -9.71
C ALA A 271 11.76 8.82 -9.49
N GLY A 272 12.77 9.56 -9.94
CA GLY A 272 14.17 9.33 -9.58
C GLY A 272 14.44 9.69 -8.12
N GLY A 273 15.37 8.96 -7.50
CA GLY A 273 15.76 9.13 -6.11
C GLY A 273 16.67 10.32 -5.89
N HIS A 274 16.62 10.89 -4.69
CA HIS A 274 17.38 12.08 -4.34
C HIS A 274 18.83 11.76 -3.96
N ALA A 275 19.75 12.68 -4.21
CA ALA A 275 21.14 12.59 -3.80
C ALA A 275 21.52 13.77 -2.91
N SER A 276 22.15 13.51 -1.77
CA SER A 276 22.70 14.56 -0.91
C SER A 276 24.10 14.22 -0.40
N SER A 277 24.99 15.21 -0.32
CA SER A 277 26.33 15.05 0.25
C SER A 277 26.71 16.17 1.21
N GLY A 278 27.53 15.84 2.21
CA GLY A 278 28.13 16.78 3.17
C GLY A 278 29.24 17.68 2.62
N ASP A 279 29.92 18.39 3.52
CA ASP A 279 30.98 19.37 3.23
C ASP A 279 32.25 18.69 2.68
N GLY A 280 32.88 19.32 1.68
CA GLY A 280 34.17 18.87 1.11
C GLY A 280 34.09 17.79 0.02
N GLY A 281 32.90 17.33 -0.36
CA GLY A 281 32.71 16.32 -1.41
C GLY A 281 32.75 16.89 -2.84
N ALA A 282 33.57 16.29 -3.70
CA ALA A 282 33.40 16.41 -5.15
C ALA A 282 32.37 15.36 -5.61
N ILE A 283 31.18 15.80 -6.00
CA ILE A 283 30.28 14.94 -6.75
C ILE A 283 30.73 14.97 -8.21
N VAL A 284 31.18 13.83 -8.74
CA VAL A 284 31.26 13.63 -10.20
C VAL A 284 30.12 12.69 -10.57
N GLY A 285 28.93 13.28 -10.74
CA GLY A 285 27.72 12.55 -11.11
C GLY A 285 27.44 12.66 -12.61
N ASN A 286 27.90 11.69 -13.39
CA ASN A 286 27.27 11.38 -14.66
C ASN A 286 25.91 10.69 -14.35
N THR A 287 24.81 11.39 -14.65
CA THR A 287 23.48 10.88 -15.02
C THR A 287 22.96 9.60 -14.32
N LEU A 288 22.25 9.64 -13.18
CA LEU A 288 21.56 8.42 -12.65
C LEU A 288 20.38 8.59 -11.66
N ALA A 289 19.86 9.80 -11.41
CA ALA A 289 18.59 9.99 -10.66
C ALA A 289 17.40 10.24 -11.60
N GLN A 290 17.36 9.60 -12.76
CA GLN A 290 16.33 9.89 -13.76
C GLN A 290 14.95 9.43 -13.27
N GLY A 291 13.91 10.17 -13.64
CA GLY A 291 12.56 9.64 -13.59
C GLY A 291 12.37 8.53 -14.62
N GLY A 292 11.57 7.53 -14.28
CA GLY A 292 11.23 6.44 -15.20
C GLY A 292 10.27 6.91 -16.29
N ASP A 293 10.35 6.29 -17.46
CA ASP A 293 9.41 6.60 -18.53
C ASP A 293 8.00 6.11 -18.20
N GLY A 294 6.98 6.79 -18.69
CA GLY A 294 5.60 6.31 -18.65
C GLY A 294 5.40 5.11 -19.58
N GLY A 295 4.48 4.22 -19.22
CA GLY A 295 4.18 3.03 -20.00
C GLY A 295 3.38 3.33 -21.26
N ASP A 296 3.61 2.56 -22.31
CA ASP A 296 2.86 2.69 -23.55
C ASP A 296 1.43 2.16 -23.40
N SER A 297 0.49 2.64 -24.22
CA SER A 297 -0.85 2.07 -24.33
C SER A 297 -1.48 2.39 -25.68
N ALA A 298 -2.41 1.55 -26.11
CA ALA A 298 -3.27 1.84 -27.26
C ALA A 298 -4.41 2.84 -26.92
N VAL A 299 -4.53 3.24 -25.66
CA VAL A 299 -5.40 4.31 -25.17
C VAL A 299 -4.52 5.52 -24.85
N ASN A 300 -4.34 5.91 -23.59
CA ASN A 300 -3.42 6.99 -23.25
C ASN A 300 -2.12 6.44 -22.71
N GLY A 301 -1.00 6.95 -23.22
CA GLY A 301 0.31 6.68 -22.64
C GLY A 301 0.41 7.19 -21.21
N GLY A 302 1.22 6.52 -20.40
CA GLY A 302 1.48 6.90 -19.02
C GLY A 302 2.36 8.15 -18.92
N ILE A 303 2.23 8.89 -17.83
CA ILE A 303 3.10 10.05 -17.57
C ILE A 303 4.51 9.58 -17.20
N GLY A 304 5.54 10.30 -17.63
CA GLY A 304 6.91 10.10 -17.16
C GLY A 304 7.08 10.56 -15.71
N GLY A 305 7.97 9.90 -14.97
CA GLY A 305 8.29 10.24 -13.60
C GLY A 305 9.23 11.44 -13.50
N ASP A 306 9.21 12.16 -12.38
CA ASP A 306 10.10 13.29 -12.17
C ASP A 306 11.54 12.83 -11.88
N GLY A 307 12.53 13.64 -12.25
CA GLY A 307 13.93 13.43 -11.91
C GLY A 307 14.24 13.75 -10.45
N GLY A 308 15.20 13.04 -9.88
CA GLY A 308 15.61 13.21 -8.49
C GLY A 308 16.46 14.46 -8.26
N ASN A 309 16.20 15.15 -7.15
CA ASN A 309 16.97 16.31 -6.70
C ASN A 309 18.39 15.95 -6.25
N ALA A 310 19.32 16.90 -6.38
CA ALA A 310 20.70 16.80 -5.90
C ALA A 310 21.10 18.01 -5.04
N ALA A 311 21.70 17.76 -3.87
CA ALA A 311 22.18 18.81 -2.95
C ALA A 311 23.60 18.52 -2.42
N VAL A 312 24.46 19.56 -2.36
CA VAL A 312 25.86 19.46 -1.87
C VAL A 312 26.14 20.52 -0.80
N GLY A 313 26.75 20.11 0.31
CA GLY A 313 27.25 20.97 1.39
C GLY A 313 28.35 21.96 0.96
N ALA A 314 28.72 22.88 1.86
CA ALA A 314 29.71 23.92 1.58
C ALA A 314 31.13 23.31 1.58
N SER A 315 31.90 23.54 0.51
CA SER A 315 33.29 23.05 0.45
C SER A 315 34.25 24.13 0.96
N ALA A 316 35.01 23.81 2.00
CA ALA A 316 36.21 24.57 2.35
C ALA A 316 37.34 24.28 1.33
N GLY A 317 37.20 24.80 0.11
CA GLY A 317 38.25 24.78 -0.92
C GLY A 317 38.19 23.64 -1.95
N GLY A 318 37.06 22.93 -2.09
CA GLY A 318 36.85 21.87 -3.11
C GLY A 318 35.82 22.26 -4.18
N SER A 319 35.86 21.61 -5.36
CA SER A 319 34.84 21.77 -6.41
C SER A 319 33.58 20.98 -6.06
N SER A 320 32.45 21.66 -5.89
CA SER A 320 31.13 21.04 -5.69
C SER A 320 30.31 21.08 -6.98
N THR A 321 29.70 19.95 -7.35
CA THR A 321 28.88 19.81 -8.57
C THR A 321 27.56 19.14 -8.21
N ALA A 322 26.45 19.86 -8.25
CA ALA A 322 25.12 19.26 -8.07
C ALA A 322 24.43 19.14 -9.44
N ILE A 323 23.97 17.94 -9.79
CA ILE A 323 23.24 17.69 -11.05
C ILE A 323 21.94 16.96 -10.69
N GLY A 324 20.81 17.63 -10.92
CA GLY A 324 19.49 17.03 -10.77
C GLY A 324 19.24 15.99 -11.87
N GLY A 325 18.48 14.95 -11.55
CA GLY A 325 18.07 13.94 -12.51
C GLY A 325 17.18 14.50 -13.62
N ALA A 326 17.25 13.92 -14.81
CA ALA A 326 16.28 14.23 -15.85
C ALA A 326 14.91 13.65 -15.50
N GLY A 327 13.83 14.29 -15.92
CA GLY A 327 12.51 13.67 -15.90
C GLY A 327 12.42 12.54 -16.93
N GLY A 328 11.59 11.54 -16.65
CA GLY A 328 11.28 10.45 -17.56
C GLY A 328 10.42 10.92 -18.73
N SER A 329 10.48 10.18 -19.83
CA SER A 329 9.65 10.43 -20.99
C SER A 329 8.21 9.99 -20.71
N GLY A 330 7.23 10.62 -21.35
CA GLY A 330 5.88 10.07 -21.33
C GLY A 330 5.73 8.88 -22.29
N GLY A 331 4.83 7.95 -21.96
CA GLY A 331 4.55 6.77 -22.78
C GLY A 331 3.79 7.11 -24.06
N ALA A 332 3.91 6.23 -25.06
CA ALA A 332 3.19 6.37 -26.31
C ALA A 332 1.69 6.09 -26.14
N GLY A 333 0.87 6.89 -26.81
CA GLY A 333 -0.59 6.68 -26.89
C GLY A 333 -1.01 5.94 -28.17
N GLY A 334 -2.25 5.49 -28.21
CA GLY A 334 -2.81 4.77 -29.35
C GLY A 334 -2.88 5.53 -30.66
N VAL A 335 -2.81 4.77 -31.76
CA VAL A 335 -2.76 5.30 -33.13
C VAL A 335 -4.13 5.82 -33.65
N LEU A 336 -5.23 5.57 -32.93
CA LEU A 336 -6.57 6.00 -33.38
C LEU A 336 -7.30 6.97 -32.45
N LEU A 337 -7.25 6.75 -31.12
CA LEU A 337 -8.04 7.52 -30.14
C LEU A 337 -7.20 7.96 -28.92
N GLY A 338 -5.89 7.72 -28.96
CA GLY A 338 -5.03 7.78 -27.80
C GLY A 338 -4.13 9.01 -27.74
N ASN A 339 -4.00 9.60 -26.56
CA ASN A 339 -3.04 10.68 -26.31
C ASN A 339 -1.72 10.10 -25.78
N GLY A 340 -0.60 10.73 -26.13
CA GLY A 340 0.68 10.43 -25.49
C GLY A 340 0.64 10.84 -24.02
N GLY A 341 1.48 10.23 -23.19
CA GLY A 341 1.72 10.68 -21.83
C GLY A 341 2.67 11.88 -21.78
N SER A 342 2.48 12.79 -20.83
CA SER A 342 3.41 13.90 -20.60
C SER A 342 4.74 13.42 -20.05
N GLY A 343 5.83 14.10 -20.40
CA GLY A 343 7.13 13.88 -19.74
C GLY A 343 7.14 14.37 -18.29
N GLY A 344 8.01 13.80 -17.47
CA GLY A 344 8.23 14.20 -16.09
C GLY A 344 9.14 15.43 -15.97
N ALA A 345 9.05 16.14 -14.86
CA ALA A 345 9.89 17.30 -14.59
C ALA A 345 11.34 16.90 -14.27
N GLY A 346 12.29 17.76 -14.58
CA GLY A 346 13.69 17.60 -14.14
C GLY A 346 13.87 17.90 -12.65
N GLY A 347 14.83 17.22 -12.02
CA GLY A 347 15.20 17.41 -10.62
C GLY A 347 15.92 18.73 -10.36
N LEU A 348 15.78 19.24 -9.13
CA LEU A 348 16.45 20.44 -8.65
C LEU A 348 17.92 20.17 -8.32
N ALA A 349 18.77 21.18 -8.49
CA ALA A 349 20.18 21.10 -8.10
C ALA A 349 20.60 22.32 -7.28
N SER A 350 21.22 22.10 -6.11
CA SER A 350 21.73 23.15 -5.22
C SER A 350 23.12 22.86 -4.65
N SER A 351 23.99 23.87 -4.60
CA SER A 351 25.32 23.79 -3.95
C SER A 351 25.52 24.93 -2.94
N GLY A 352 26.27 24.66 -1.86
CA GLY A 352 26.69 25.68 -0.89
C GLY A 352 27.75 26.67 -1.43
N ASP A 353 27.97 27.77 -0.71
CA ASP A 353 28.95 28.82 -1.06
C ASP A 353 30.40 28.29 -0.93
N GLY A 354 31.05 27.89 -2.03
CA GLY A 354 32.46 27.46 -1.99
C GLY A 354 33.16 27.32 -3.35
N GLY A 355 34.13 28.22 -3.61
CA GLY A 355 35.26 28.06 -4.53
C GLY A 355 34.96 28.03 -6.05
N ALA A 356 35.68 28.83 -6.83
CA ALA A 356 35.52 28.94 -8.29
C ALA A 356 35.51 27.58 -9.02
N GLY A 357 34.39 27.22 -9.66
CA GLY A 357 34.32 26.07 -10.58
C GLY A 357 33.03 25.23 -10.62
N GLY A 358 32.01 25.50 -9.79
CA GLY A 358 30.78 24.70 -9.79
C GLY A 358 29.96 24.80 -11.09
N ASN A 359 29.63 23.64 -11.69
CA ASN A 359 28.69 23.53 -12.81
C ASN A 359 27.36 22.94 -12.29
N VAL A 360 26.26 23.65 -12.50
CA VAL A 360 24.91 23.20 -12.12
C VAL A 360 24.09 23.03 -13.39
N THR A 361 23.62 21.80 -13.65
CA THR A 361 22.84 21.46 -14.84
C THR A 361 21.56 20.73 -14.44
N ALA A 362 20.43 21.19 -14.98
CA ALA A 362 19.14 20.51 -14.91
C ALA A 362 18.66 20.14 -16.32
N GLN A 363 18.13 18.93 -16.49
CA GLN A 363 17.65 18.41 -17.77
C GLN A 363 16.16 18.07 -17.70
N ALA A 364 15.40 18.43 -18.75
CA ALA A 364 13.97 18.13 -18.89
C ALA A 364 13.74 16.73 -19.49
N GLY A 365 12.60 16.11 -19.18
CA GLY A 365 12.10 14.90 -19.86
C GLY A 365 11.34 15.22 -21.15
N ASN A 366 11.38 14.30 -22.12
CA ASN A 366 10.69 14.47 -23.42
C ASN A 366 9.22 14.00 -23.35
N GLY A 367 8.33 14.60 -24.15
CA GLY A 367 6.92 14.19 -24.24
C GLY A 367 6.73 12.90 -25.05
N GLY A 368 5.72 12.09 -24.70
CA GLY A 368 5.36 10.87 -25.42
C GLY A 368 4.77 11.15 -26.82
N SER A 369 5.07 10.26 -27.77
CA SER A 369 4.57 10.34 -29.16
C SER A 369 3.15 9.77 -29.29
N ALA A 370 2.30 10.38 -30.12
CA ALA A 370 0.95 9.88 -30.43
C ALA A 370 0.43 10.35 -31.79
N SER A 371 -0.65 9.72 -32.26
CA SER A 371 -1.29 9.99 -33.55
C SER A 371 -2.34 11.12 -33.54
N VAL A 372 -2.99 11.33 -32.39
CA VAL A 372 -4.10 12.29 -32.22
C VAL A 372 -3.57 13.59 -31.62
N ASN A 373 -3.05 13.55 -30.38
CA ASN A 373 -2.36 14.67 -29.75
C ASN A 373 -1.07 14.17 -29.09
N GLY A 374 0.08 14.69 -29.54
CA GLY A 374 1.35 14.51 -28.85
C GLY A 374 1.31 15.16 -27.47
N ALA A 375 2.09 14.63 -26.52
CA ALA A 375 2.11 15.16 -25.17
C ALA A 375 3.16 16.26 -25.00
N THR A 376 2.98 17.11 -23.99
CA THR A 376 3.97 18.12 -23.62
C THR A 376 5.19 17.45 -22.99
N GLY A 377 6.39 17.92 -23.36
CA GLY A 377 7.62 17.61 -22.62
C GLY A 377 7.53 18.12 -21.17
N GLY A 378 8.31 17.53 -20.29
CA GLY A 378 8.38 17.97 -18.89
C GLY A 378 9.12 19.30 -18.75
N ASN A 379 8.85 20.03 -17.67
CA ASN A 379 9.61 21.25 -17.35
C ASN A 379 11.02 20.89 -16.88
N GLY A 380 12.05 21.62 -17.33
CA GLY A 380 13.41 21.48 -16.79
C GLY A 380 13.50 21.92 -15.32
N GLY A 381 14.34 21.26 -14.53
CA GLY A 381 14.56 21.60 -13.11
C GLY A 381 15.25 22.96 -12.90
N ASN A 382 15.13 23.52 -11.70
CA ASN A 382 15.76 24.79 -11.31
C ASN A 382 17.17 24.56 -10.71
N ALA A 383 18.13 25.40 -11.11
CA ALA A 383 19.52 25.36 -10.68
C ALA A 383 19.85 26.57 -9.79
N ALA A 384 20.22 26.33 -8.53
CA ALA A 384 20.58 27.39 -7.58
C ALA A 384 22.04 27.23 -7.11
N ALA A 385 22.91 28.17 -7.47
CA ALA A 385 24.29 28.23 -6.99
C ALA A 385 24.44 29.29 -5.89
N GLY A 386 25.19 28.97 -4.84
CA GLY A 386 25.62 29.93 -3.82
C GLY A 386 26.43 31.09 -4.41
N THR A 387 26.33 32.28 -3.81
CA THR A 387 26.99 33.51 -4.27
C THR A 387 28.50 33.44 -4.02
N SER A 388 29.26 32.85 -4.94
CA SER A 388 30.70 33.13 -5.03
C SER A 388 31.13 33.26 -6.50
N ALA A 389 32.00 34.25 -6.75
CA ALA A 389 32.37 34.73 -8.07
C ALA A 389 32.99 33.61 -8.93
N GLY A 390 32.24 33.11 -9.92
CA GLY A 390 32.78 32.25 -10.99
C GLY A 390 31.94 31.04 -11.43
N GLY A 391 30.81 30.72 -10.80
CA GLY A 391 29.96 29.59 -11.21
C GLY A 391 29.06 29.91 -12.41
N ALA A 392 28.94 28.96 -13.36
CA ALA A 392 28.00 29.05 -14.49
C ALA A 392 26.77 28.16 -14.21
N SER A 393 25.56 28.73 -14.22
CA SER A 393 24.31 27.99 -14.21
C SER A 393 23.78 27.83 -15.65
N THR A 394 23.49 26.60 -16.06
CA THR A 394 22.85 26.34 -17.36
C THR A 394 21.61 25.46 -17.20
N ALA A 395 20.44 26.06 -17.46
CA ALA A 395 19.17 25.34 -17.59
C ALA A 395 18.92 25.03 -19.06
N LYS A 396 18.79 23.74 -19.43
CA LYS A 396 18.41 23.35 -20.80
C LYS A 396 16.88 23.28 -20.88
N GLY A 397 16.26 24.28 -21.51
CA GLY A 397 14.86 24.22 -21.94
C GLY A 397 14.74 23.43 -23.25
N GLY A 398 13.89 22.41 -23.28
CA GLY A 398 13.51 21.69 -24.49
C GLY A 398 12.35 22.39 -25.22
N ALA A 399 12.42 22.44 -26.54
CA ALA A 399 11.35 22.85 -27.46
C ALA A 399 10.50 21.64 -27.85
#